data_AF-A0A645IZI3-F1
#
_entry.id   AF-A0A645IZI3-F1
#
_cell.length_a   1.000
_cell.length_b   1.000
_cell.length_c   1.000
_cell.angle_alpha   90.00
_cell.angle_beta   90.00
_cell.angle_gamma   90.00
#
_symmetry.space_group_name_H-M   'P 1'
#
loop_
_entity.id
_entity.type
_entity.pdbx_description
1 polymer ?
#
loop_
_entity_poly.entity_id
_entity_poly.type
_entity_poly.pdbx_seq_one_letter_code
_entity_poly.pdbx_strand_id
1 'polypeptide(L)'
;MKIAIDYSSIDQQLLTKSIIKDEQVEYVEMQGHQIISALQNGQIDAGIWNYDEIRDKNHQGLHHVLLEDSQMERDMSTSVIITHVDDASMNAFFQKSVDKEKILSIQKDVCAGKIIPQY
;
A
#
# COMPACT_ATOMS: atom_id res chain seq x y z
N MET A 1 18.52 -14.07 6.54
CA MET A 1 17.63 -13.55 5.49
C MET A 1 17.51 -12.06 5.69
N LYS A 2 17.75 -11.26 4.64
CA LYS A 2 17.71 -9.79 4.64
C LYS A 2 16.38 -9.32 4.09
N ILE A 3 15.59 -8.63 4.91
CA ILE A 3 14.25 -8.17 4.57
C ILE A 3 14.24 -6.65 4.52
N ALA A 4 13.74 -6.08 3.43
CA ALA A 4 13.55 -4.63 3.36
C ALA A 4 12.52 -4.14 4.37
N ILE A 5 12.83 -3.03 5.03
CA ILE A 5 11.86 -2.29 5.84
C ILE A 5 11.98 -0.80 5.55
N ASP A 6 10.85 -0.16 5.30
CA ASP A 6 10.76 1.29 5.07
C ASP A 6 10.13 1.96 6.28
N TYR A 7 10.97 2.53 7.17
CA TYR A 7 10.49 3.19 8.37
C TYR A 7 9.69 4.48 8.11
N SER A 8 9.64 4.97 6.87
CA SER A 8 8.79 6.09 6.47
C SER A 8 7.37 5.67 6.05
N SER A 9 7.14 4.37 5.80
CA SER A 9 5.83 3.80 5.45
C SER A 9 5.29 2.95 6.60
N ILE A 10 4.23 3.43 7.26
CA ILE A 10 3.59 2.70 8.37
C ILE A 10 3.05 1.35 7.89
N ASP A 11 2.37 1.34 6.75
CA ASP A 11 1.75 0.13 6.20
C ASP A 11 2.80 -0.92 5.85
N GLN A 12 3.89 -0.52 5.19
CA GLN A 12 4.98 -1.42 4.82
C GLN A 12 5.60 -2.07 6.06
N GLN A 13 5.85 -1.29 7.11
CA GLN A 13 6.42 -1.80 8.36
C GLN A 13 5.50 -2.79 9.05
N LEU A 14 4.21 -2.44 9.18
CA LEU A 14 3.24 -3.26 9.88
C LEU A 14 3.02 -4.58 9.15
N LEU A 15 2.83 -4.54 7.83
CA LEU A 15 2.71 -5.74 7.00
C LEU A 15 3.98 -6.59 7.09
N THR A 16 5.17 -5.97 6.99
CA THR A 16 6.45 -6.68 7.05
C THR A 16 6.59 -7.42 8.37
N LYS A 17 6.39 -6.73 9.50
CA LYS A 17 6.48 -7.34 10.83
C LYS A 17 5.41 -8.42 11.04
N SER A 18 4.19 -8.21 10.54
CA SER A 18 3.09 -9.18 10.66
C SER A 18 3.36 -10.48 9.89
N ILE A 19 4.06 -10.41 8.76
CA ILE A 19 4.40 -11.59 7.96
C ILE A 19 5.59 -12.33 8.57
N ILE A 20 6.65 -11.59 8.95
CA ILE A 20 7.88 -12.18 9.49
C ILE A 20 7.64 -12.78 10.88
N LYS A 21 6.76 -12.19 11.70
CA LYS A 21 6.44 -12.65 13.07
C LYS A 21 7.71 -12.82 13.91
N ASP A 22 7.99 -14.05 14.35
CA ASP A 22 9.10 -14.40 15.24
C ASP A 22 10.33 -14.95 14.48
N GLU A 23 10.29 -14.95 13.15
CA GLU A 23 11.41 -15.43 12.33
C GLU A 23 12.65 -14.55 12.49
N GLN A 24 13.82 -15.19 12.57
CA GLN A 24 15.10 -14.50 12.72
C GLN A 24 15.58 -13.95 11.37
N VAL A 25 15.34 -12.66 11.14
CA VAL A 25 15.74 -11.95 9.92
C VAL A 25 16.56 -10.69 10.24
N GLU A 26 17.36 -10.26 9.27
CA GLU A 26 18.03 -8.97 9.28
C GLU A 26 17.14 -7.95 8.56
N TYR A 27 16.61 -6.97 9.28
CA TYR A 27 15.90 -5.86 8.66
C TYR A 27 16.91 -4.86 8.07
N VAL A 28 16.82 -4.64 6.76
CA VAL A 28 17.63 -3.66 6.05
C VAL A 28 16.77 -2.44 5.76
N GLU A 29 17.04 -1.36 6.48
CA GLU A 29 16.33 -0.09 6.30
C GLU A 29 16.63 0.51 4.92
N MET A 30 15.57 0.88 4.19
CA MET A 30 15.66 1.61 2.94
C MET A 30 14.37 2.33 2.60
N GLN A 31 14.45 3.27 1.66
CA GLN A 31 13.26 3.90 1.08
C GLN A 31 12.54 2.91 0.18
N GLY A 32 11.21 2.90 0.20
CA GLY A 32 10.40 1.94 -0.53
C GLY A 32 10.77 1.82 -2.02
N HIS A 33 10.96 2.96 -2.71
CA HIS A 33 11.31 2.98 -4.14
C HIS A 33 12.64 2.27 -4.47
N GLN A 34 13.49 1.98 -3.48
CA GLN A 34 14.76 1.28 -3.64
C GLN A 34 14.60 -0.25 -3.56
N ILE A 35 13.52 -0.76 -2.96
CA ILE A 35 13.31 -2.18 -2.65
C ILE A 35 13.47 -3.05 -3.89
N ILE A 36 12.85 -2.67 -5.01
CA ILE A 36 12.92 -3.43 -6.27
C ILE A 36 14.36 -3.55 -6.77
N SER A 37 15.10 -2.43 -6.79
CA SER A 37 16.51 -2.43 -7.22
C SER A 37 17.41 -3.21 -6.27
N ALA A 38 17.15 -3.15 -4.96
CA ALA A 38 17.92 -3.85 -3.95
C ALA A 38 17.73 -5.38 -4.03
N LEU A 39 16.52 -5.84 -4.36
CA LEU A 39 16.25 -7.26 -4.67
C LEU A 39 17.05 -7.72 -5.88
N GLN A 40 17.00 -6.96 -6.98
CA GLN A 40 17.69 -7.30 -8.22
C GLN A 40 19.21 -7.35 -8.07
N ASN A 41 19.76 -6.49 -7.20
CA ASN A 41 21.18 -6.44 -6.90
C ASN A 41 21.63 -7.45 -5.81
N GLY A 42 20.70 -8.25 -5.26
CA GLY A 42 21.00 -9.21 -4.20
C GLY A 42 21.41 -8.57 -2.87
N GLN A 43 21.02 -7.31 -2.62
CA GLN A 43 21.30 -6.61 -1.37
C GLN A 43 20.34 -7.06 -0.25
N ILE A 44 19.15 -7.51 -0.64
CA ILE A 44 18.09 -8.07 0.20
C ILE A 44 17.51 -9.31 -0.47
N ASP A 45 16.89 -10.17 0.34
CA ASP A 45 16.30 -11.43 -0.09
C ASP A 45 14.79 -11.30 -0.38
N ALA A 46 14.09 -10.41 0.33
CA ALA A 46 12.66 -10.16 0.13
C ALA A 46 12.24 -8.75 0.59
N GLY A 47 11.08 -8.30 0.13
CA GLY A 47 10.44 -7.06 0.55
C GLY A 47 8.97 -7.04 0.18
N ILE A 48 8.15 -6.34 0.97
CA ILE A 48 6.75 -6.08 0.65
C ILE A 48 6.68 -4.86 -0.26
N TRP A 49 5.93 -4.98 -1.36
CA TRP A 49 5.78 -3.90 -2.34
C TRP A 49 4.40 -3.90 -2.98
N ASN A 50 4.09 -2.78 -3.65
CA ASN A 50 2.87 -2.65 -4.44
C ASN A 50 2.96 -3.51 -5.71
N TYR A 51 2.03 -4.45 -5.86
CA TYR A 51 1.98 -5.35 -7.01
C TYR A 51 1.62 -4.63 -8.32
N ASP A 52 0.75 -3.62 -8.29
CA ASP A 52 0.38 -2.86 -9.48
C ASP A 52 1.60 -2.18 -10.09
N GLU A 53 2.51 -1.65 -9.27
CA GLU A 53 3.73 -1.02 -9.77
C GLU A 53 4.67 -2.04 -10.45
N ILE A 54 4.77 -3.26 -9.91
CA ILE A 54 5.55 -4.34 -10.52
C ILE A 54 4.99 -4.70 -11.89
N ARG A 55 3.66 -4.87 -11.97
CA ARG A 55 2.94 -5.20 -13.20
C ARG A 55 3.07 -4.08 -14.24
N ASP A 56 2.77 -2.85 -13.85
CA ASP A 56 2.64 -1.71 -14.76
C ASP A 56 3.99 -1.24 -15.29
N LYS A 57 5.07 -1.36 -14.50
CA LYS A 57 6.45 -1.08 -14.94
C LYS A 57 7.15 -2.29 -15.57
N ASN A 58 6.48 -3.44 -15.65
CA ASN A 58 6.99 -4.68 -16.23
C ASN A 58 8.35 -5.11 -15.65
N HIS A 59 8.49 -5.04 -14.32
CA HIS A 59 9.70 -5.49 -13.64
C HIS A 59 9.85 -7.02 -13.78
N GLN A 60 10.95 -7.47 -14.40
CA GLN A 60 11.24 -8.89 -14.61
C GLN A 60 12.21 -9.47 -13.58
N GLY A 61 12.24 -10.80 -13.50
CA GLY A 61 13.18 -11.53 -12.64
C GLY A 61 12.82 -11.53 -11.15
N LEU A 62 11.61 -11.08 -10.80
CA LEU A 62 11.11 -11.08 -9.43
C LEU A 62 10.07 -12.18 -9.25
N HIS A 63 10.24 -12.98 -8.21
CA HIS A 63 9.19 -13.85 -7.71
C HIS A 63 8.30 -13.04 -6.76
N HIS A 64 6.99 -13.06 -6.99
CA HIS A 64 6.02 -12.39 -6.13
C HIS A 64 5.01 -13.40 -5.59
N VAL A 65 4.62 -13.19 -4.34
CA VAL A 65 3.57 -13.95 -3.67
C VAL A 65 2.56 -12.93 -3.15
N LEU A 66 1.28 -13.16 -3.43
CA LEU A 66 0.21 -12.31 -2.91
C LEU A 66 0.09 -12.52 -1.40
N LEU A 67 -0.17 -11.44 -0.68
CA LEU A 67 -0.44 -11.53 0.75
C LEU A 67 -1.74 -12.30 0.97
N GLU A 68 -1.82 -13.05 2.06
CA GLU A 68 -3.07 -13.69 2.48
C GLU A 68 -4.12 -12.61 2.75
N ASP A 69 -5.34 -12.86 2.28
CA ASP A 69 -6.48 -11.99 2.56
C ASP A 69 -6.72 -11.95 4.08
N SER A 70 -6.37 -10.82 4.68
CA SER A 70 -6.38 -10.60 6.12
C SER A 70 -7.03 -9.26 6.42
N GLN A 71 -7.54 -9.09 7.64
CA GLN A 71 -8.13 -7.80 8.02
C GLN A 71 -7.09 -6.68 7.93
N MET A 72 -5.83 -6.96 8.30
CA MET A 72 -4.75 -5.99 8.18
C MET A 72 -4.52 -5.58 6.73
N GLU A 73 -4.44 -6.53 5.80
CA GLU A 73 -4.28 -6.21 4.37
C GLU A 73 -5.43 -5.35 3.83
N ARG A 74 -6.68 -5.68 4.21
CA ARG A 74 -7.85 -4.88 3.84
C ARG A 74 -7.83 -3.48 4.45
N ASP A 75 -7.39 -3.34 5.69
CA ASP A 75 -7.29 -2.04 6.36
C ASP A 75 -6.20 -1.17 5.69
N MET A 76 -5.05 -1.76 5.34
CA MET A 76 -3.96 -1.04 4.66
C MET A 76 -4.32 -0.65 3.21
N SER A 77 -5.27 -1.35 2.57
CA SER A 77 -5.76 -1.01 1.23
C SER A 77 -6.99 -0.08 1.24
N THR A 78 -7.53 0.26 2.42
CA THR A 78 -8.72 1.09 2.56
C THR A 78 -8.38 2.57 2.72
N SER A 79 -8.85 3.40 1.79
CA SER A 79 -8.76 4.86 1.92
C SER A 79 -9.77 5.39 2.95
N VAL A 80 -9.30 6.25 3.85
CA VAL A 80 -10.11 6.91 4.88
C VAL A 80 -9.91 8.42 4.86
N ILE A 81 -10.92 9.15 5.35
CA ILE A 81 -10.82 10.58 5.65
C ILE A 81 -10.88 10.73 7.16
N ILE A 82 -9.88 11.38 7.74
CA ILE A 82 -9.78 11.62 9.18
C ILE A 82 -10.08 13.09 9.45
N THR A 83 -10.98 13.34 10.41
CA THR A 83 -11.33 14.67 10.92
C THR A 83 -10.95 14.77 12.40
N HIS A 84 -10.82 15.99 12.90
CA HIS A 84 -10.69 16.19 14.34
C HIS A 84 -11.99 15.76 15.04
N VAL A 85 -11.86 15.09 16.20
CA VAL A 85 -13.02 14.53 16.93
C VAL A 85 -14.05 15.60 17.28
N ASP A 86 -13.60 16.81 17.60
CA ASP A 86 -14.46 17.95 17.96
C ASP A 86 -14.96 18.77 16.77
N ASP A 87 -14.59 18.43 15.52
CA ASP A 87 -15.02 19.17 14.33
C ASP A 87 -16.35 18.63 13.78
N ALA A 88 -17.43 18.96 14.50
CA ALA A 88 -18.79 18.57 14.13
C ALA A 88 -19.21 19.10 12.75
N SER A 89 -18.68 20.26 12.34
CA SER A 89 -18.99 20.88 11.05
C SER A 89 -18.43 20.04 9.90
N MET A 90 -17.15 19.64 9.99
CA MET A 90 -16.53 18.78 8.98
C MET A 90 -17.17 17.39 8.93
N ASN A 91 -17.51 16.83 10.09
CA ASN A 91 -18.22 15.55 10.15
C ASN A 91 -19.57 15.62 9.42
N ALA A 92 -20.36 16.67 9.67
CA ALA A 92 -21.64 16.88 9.00
C ALA A 92 -21.47 17.15 7.49
N PHE A 93 -20.41 17.85 7.09
CA PHE A 93 -20.11 18.10 5.68
C PHE A 93 -19.85 16.80 4.92
N PHE A 94 -18.94 15.94 5.41
CA PHE A 94 -18.64 14.68 4.74
C PHE A 94 -19.84 13.75 4.72
N GLN A 95 -20.62 13.66 5.81
CA GLN A 95 -21.84 12.86 5.85
C GLN A 95 -22.90 13.29 4.82
N LYS A 96 -22.97 14.58 4.48
CA LYS A 96 -23.96 15.10 3.52
C LYS A 96 -23.45 15.18 2.09
N SER A 97 -22.16 15.41 1.90
CA SER A 97 -21.58 15.78 0.60
C SER A 97 -20.89 14.61 -0.10
N VAL A 98 -20.50 13.57 0.65
CA VAL A 98 -19.81 12.41 0.11
C VAL A 98 -20.81 11.32 -0.24
N ASP A 99 -20.90 11.02 -1.53
CA ASP A 99 -21.58 9.83 -2.03
C ASP A 99 -20.52 8.76 -2.32
N LYS A 100 -20.43 7.77 -1.42
CA LYS A 100 -19.46 6.66 -1.52
C LYS A 100 -19.60 5.89 -2.82
N GLU A 101 -20.82 5.55 -3.23
CA GLU A 101 -21.06 4.73 -4.42
C GLU A 101 -20.65 5.48 -5.68
N LYS A 102 -20.96 6.79 -5.72
CA LYS A 102 -20.50 7.66 -6.81
C LYS A 102 -18.99 7.75 -6.88
N ILE A 103 -18.30 7.89 -5.75
CA ILE A 103 -16.82 7.94 -5.70
C ILE A 103 -16.21 6.64 -6.23
N LEU A 104 -16.70 5.49 -5.74
CA LEU A 104 -16.20 4.18 -6.19
C LEU A 104 -16.46 3.95 -7.67
N SER A 105 -17.60 4.40 -8.19
CA SER A 105 -17.90 4.33 -9.63
C SER A 105 -16.92 5.18 -10.45
N ILE A 106 -16.65 6.42 -10.03
CA ILE A 106 -15.70 7.31 -10.71
C ILE A 106 -14.29 6.72 -10.66
N GLN A 107 -13.85 6.25 -9.49
CA GLN A 107 -12.54 5.61 -9.32
C GLN A 107 -12.39 4.41 -10.27
N LYS A 108 -13.40 3.55 -10.35
CA LYS A 108 -13.41 2.40 -11.26
C LYS A 108 -13.29 2.82 -12.72
N ASP A 109 -13.99 3.87 -13.14
CA ASP A 109 -13.94 4.36 -14.52
C ASP A 109 -12.60 5.03 -14.84
N VAL A 110 -11.94 5.68 -13.87
CA VAL A 110 -10.57 6.19 -13.98
C VAL A 110 -9.58 5.03 -14.15
N CYS A 111 -9.62 4.02 -13.28
CA CYS A 111 -8.75 2.85 -13.37
C CYS A 111 -8.93 2.07 -14.68
N ALA A 112 -10.16 2.06 -15.22
CA ALA A 112 -10.46 1.45 -16.52
C ALA A 112 -10.08 2.33 -17.73
N GLY A 113 -9.53 3.53 -17.50
CA GLY A 113 -9.13 4.47 -18.56
C GLY A 113 -10.29 5.15 -19.29
N LYS A 114 -11.51 5.10 -18.76
CA LYS A 114 -12.70 5.72 -19.38
C LYS A 114 -12.84 7.20 -19.04
N ILE A 115 -12.33 7.61 -17.89
CA ILE A 115 -12.35 8.99 -17.40
C ILE A 115 -10.91 9.43 -17.12
N ILE A 116 -10.54 10.63 -17.57
CA ILE A 116 -9.26 11.25 -17.20
C ILE A 116 -9.40 11.84 -15.79
N PRO A 117 -8.51 11.48 -14.84
CA PRO A 117 -8.59 11.99 -13.48
C PRO A 117 -8.36 13.51 -13.43
N GLN A 118 -9.10 14.17 -12.56
CA GLN A 118 -8.89 15.57 -12.19
C GLN A 118 -9.02 15.68 -10.66
N TYR A 119 -7.95 16.13 -10.01
CA TYR A 119 -7.79 16.19 -8.57
C TYR A 119 -7.51 17.62 -8.10
#